data_AF-A0A816A6W0-F1
#
_entry.id   AF-A0A816A6W0-F1
#
_cell.length_a   1.000
_cell.length_b   1.000
_cell.length_c   1.000
_cell.angle_alpha   90.00
_cell.angle_beta   90.00
_cell.angle_gamma   90.00
#
_symmetry.space_group_name_H-M   'P 1'
#
loop_
_entity.id
_entity.type
_entity.pdbx_description
1 polymer ?
#
loop_
_entity_poly.entity_id
_entity_poly.type
_entity_poly.pdbx_seq_one_letter_code
_entity_poly.pdbx_strand_id
1 'polypeptide(L)'
;MITRTPFDDYIDHIPHLVPFDYVLGELSREIDPTIRYNFVIADNYAIFIRMPHFRDRYSRLLCKHITISSRAPFARYAGEIWYNRNGHFLVNNSSGTYRPPDRLIKQVLTFFHHLSPNAYFGGVSFRNST
;
A
#
# COMPACT_ATOMS: atom_id res chain seq x y z
N MET A 1 3.56 27.70 13.04
CA MET A 1 2.17 27.94 12.62
C MET A 1 2.14 27.88 11.10
N ILE A 2 1.50 26.86 10.52
CA ILE A 2 1.00 26.75 9.14
C ILE A 2 0.07 25.52 9.11
N THR A 3 -0.92 25.62 8.24
CA THR A 3 -2.30 25.13 8.30
C THR A 3 -2.53 23.65 8.00
N ARG A 4 -3.55 23.15 8.70
CA ARG A 4 -4.21 21.84 8.66
C ARG A 4 -5.13 21.74 7.44
N THR A 5 -5.09 20.63 6.71
CA THR A 5 -6.09 20.25 5.70
C THR A 5 -6.94 19.10 6.25
N PRO A 6 -8.23 18.95 5.87
CA PRO A 6 -9.22 18.12 6.56
C PRO A 6 -9.02 16.58 6.48
N PHE A 7 -7.84 16.11 6.09
CA PHE A 7 -7.50 14.68 6.05
C PHE A 7 -6.65 14.21 7.25
N ASP A 8 -6.17 15.12 8.11
CA ASP A 8 -5.40 14.78 9.31
C ASP A 8 -6.20 13.96 10.34
N ASP A 9 -7.54 14.05 10.31
CA ASP A 9 -8.38 13.34 11.27
C ASP A 9 -8.34 11.80 11.10
N TYR A 10 -7.74 11.26 10.03
CA TYR A 10 -7.56 9.81 9.88
C TYR A 10 -6.21 9.27 10.38
N ILE A 11 -5.20 10.12 10.60
CA ILE A 11 -3.88 9.67 11.06
C ILE A 11 -3.90 9.41 12.58
N ASP A 12 -4.60 10.26 13.34
CA ASP A 12 -4.80 10.08 14.78
C ASP A 12 -5.87 9.04 15.11
N HIS A 13 -6.50 8.47 14.07
CA HIS A 13 -7.50 7.42 14.14
C HIS A 13 -7.10 6.15 13.40
N ILE A 14 -5.81 5.91 13.10
CA ILE A 14 -5.35 4.60 12.57
C ILE A 14 -5.73 3.53 13.60
N PRO A 15 -6.82 2.76 13.41
CA PRO A 15 -7.35 1.92 14.46
C PRO A 15 -6.67 0.56 14.39
N HIS A 16 -6.25 0.06 15.56
CA HIS A 16 -5.82 -1.30 15.86
C HIS A 16 -4.69 -1.87 15.00
N LEU A 17 -3.60 -2.28 15.67
CA LEU A 17 -2.64 -3.23 15.10
C LEU A 17 -3.41 -4.52 14.74
N VAL A 18 -3.88 -4.60 13.50
CA VAL A 18 -4.51 -5.80 12.96
C VAL A 18 -3.42 -6.74 12.43
N PRO A 19 -3.56 -8.06 12.60
CA PRO A 19 -2.67 -9.03 11.98
C PRO A 19 -2.66 -8.85 10.45
N PHE A 20 -1.52 -9.11 9.81
CA PHE A 20 -1.40 -8.98 8.36
C PHE A 20 -2.43 -9.86 7.61
N ASP A 21 -2.73 -11.06 8.13
CA ASP A 21 -3.74 -11.96 7.58
C ASP A 21 -5.16 -11.35 7.55
N TYR A 22 -5.48 -10.46 8.50
CA TYR A 22 -6.75 -9.74 8.46
C TYR A 22 -6.83 -8.84 7.22
N VAL A 23 -5.75 -8.10 6.92
CA VAL A 23 -5.65 -7.25 5.73
C VAL A 23 -5.76 -8.08 4.46
N LEU A 24 -5.10 -9.24 4.42
CA LEU A 24 -5.20 -10.17 3.28
C LEU A 24 -6.60 -10.75 3.12
N GLY A 25 -7.30 -11.06 4.23
CA GLY A 25 -8.68 -11.50 4.21
C GLY A 25 -9.60 -10.46 3.59
N GLU A 26 -9.46 -9.19 3.98
CA GLU A 26 -10.22 -8.09 3.39
C GLU A 26 -9.90 -7.92 1.89
N LEU A 27 -8.62 -7.95 1.51
CA LEU A 27 -8.19 -7.89 0.11
C LEU A 27 -8.75 -9.05 -0.73
N SER A 28 -8.78 -10.28 -0.19
CA SER A 28 -9.24 -11.47 -0.91
C SER A 28 -10.74 -11.49 -1.22
N ARG A 29 -11.54 -10.74 -0.43
CA ARG A 29 -12.97 -10.53 -0.71
C ARG A 29 -13.20 -9.61 -1.90
N GLU A 30 -12.21 -8.80 -2.24
CA GLU A 30 -12.25 -7.82 -3.33
C GLU A 30 -11.65 -8.43 -4.60
N ILE A 31 -12.45 -9.24 -5.31
CA ILE A 31 -12.02 -9.92 -6.56
C ILE A 31 -11.80 -8.93 -7.72
N ASP A 32 -12.27 -7.69 -7.57
CA ASP A 32 -12.06 -6.61 -8.52
C ASP A 32 -10.61 -6.06 -8.41
N PRO A 33 -9.74 -6.30 -9.42
CA PRO A 33 -8.33 -5.86 -9.37
C PRO A 33 -8.17 -4.34 -9.51
N THR A 34 -9.26 -3.60 -9.72
CA THR A 34 -9.26 -2.13 -9.66
C THR A 34 -9.24 -1.62 -8.22
N ILE A 35 -9.65 -2.45 -7.25
CA ILE A 35 -9.56 -2.14 -5.83
C ILE A 35 -8.15 -2.45 -5.38
N ARG A 36 -7.45 -1.40 -4.95
CA ARG A 36 -6.05 -1.47 -4.52
C ARG A 36 -5.89 -0.84 -3.16
N TYR A 37 -4.98 -1.38 -2.39
CA TYR A 37 -4.52 -0.76 -1.16
C TYR A 37 -3.16 -0.16 -1.44
N ASN A 38 -2.97 1.11 -1.10
CA ASN A 38 -1.61 1.60 -0.95
C ASN A 38 -1.06 1.05 0.34
N PHE A 39 0.24 0.79 0.38
CA PHE A 39 0.91 0.52 1.62
C PHE A 39 2.25 1.24 1.71
N VAL A 40 2.64 1.50 2.96
CA VAL A 40 3.96 2.02 3.31
C VAL A 40 4.55 1.10 4.37
N ILE A 41 5.77 0.66 4.15
CA ILE A 41 6.57 -0.07 5.14
C ILE A 41 7.50 0.95 5.79
N ALA A 42 7.38 1.11 7.10
CA ALA A 42 8.29 1.86 7.94
C ALA A 42 9.21 0.91 8.72
N ASP A 43 10.06 1.44 9.59
CA ASP A 43 10.99 0.64 10.38
C ASP A 43 10.31 -0.45 11.22
N ASN A 44 9.18 -0.12 11.87
CA ASN A 44 8.56 -0.98 12.88
C ASN A 44 7.10 -1.36 12.58
N TYR A 45 6.53 -0.89 11.48
CA TYR A 45 5.13 -1.14 11.12
C TYR A 45 4.91 -0.95 9.62
N ALA A 46 3.81 -1.52 9.14
CA ALA A 46 3.30 -1.26 7.80
C ALA A 46 1.88 -0.67 7.91
N ILE A 47 1.59 0.32 7.06
CA ILE A 47 0.27 0.94 6.96
C ILE A 47 -0.35 0.49 5.64
N PHE A 48 -1.60 0.06 5.66
CA PHE A 48 -2.39 -0.29 4.48
C PHE A 48 -3.61 0.63 4.40
N ILE A 49 -3.81 1.26 3.24
CA ILE A 49 -4.90 2.23 3.03
C ILE A 49 -5.65 1.82 1.78
N ARG A 50 -6.91 1.43 1.94
CA ARG A 50 -7.81 1.14 0.83
C ARG A 50 -7.99 2.41 -0.02
N MET A 51 -7.79 2.31 -1.32
CA MET A 51 -8.05 3.42 -2.23
C MET A 51 -9.55 3.53 -2.54
N PRO A 52 -10.12 4.74 -2.56
CA PRO A 52 -11.50 4.93 -3.00
C PRO A 52 -11.66 4.46 -4.45
N HIS A 53 -12.78 3.78 -4.72
CA HIS A 53 -13.13 3.29 -6.06
C HIS A 53 -13.28 4.46 -7.04
N PHE A 54 -12.94 4.22 -8.29
CA PHE A 54 -12.67 5.23 -9.33
C PHE A 54 -13.72 6.35 -9.40
N ARG A 55 -13.34 7.54 -8.94
CA ARG A 55 -13.90 8.83 -9.42
C ARG A 55 -13.08 10.05 -9.08
N ASP A 56 -12.19 9.98 -8.09
CA ASP A 56 -11.40 11.14 -7.71
C ASP A 56 -9.88 10.87 -7.70
N ARG A 57 -9.24 11.24 -8.82
CA ARG A 57 -7.79 11.23 -8.99
C ARG A 57 -7.11 12.07 -7.90
N TYR A 58 -7.76 13.14 -7.44
CA TYR A 58 -7.23 14.01 -6.39
C TYR A 58 -7.23 13.31 -5.05
N SER A 59 -8.34 12.67 -4.66
CA SER A 59 -8.38 11.84 -3.44
C SER A 59 -7.31 10.75 -3.42
N ARG A 60 -7.08 10.05 -4.55
CA ARG A 60 -6.01 9.05 -4.65
C ARG A 60 -4.63 9.68 -4.42
N LEU A 61 -4.31 10.76 -5.12
CA LEU A 61 -3.02 11.45 -5.00
C LEU A 61 -2.82 12.08 -3.60
N LEU A 62 -3.88 12.57 -2.98
CA LEU A 62 -3.86 13.22 -1.68
C LEU A 62 -3.61 12.23 -0.55
N CYS A 63 -4.34 11.11 -0.48
CA CYS A 63 -4.09 10.05 0.50
C CYS A 63 -2.64 9.56 0.44
N LYS A 64 -2.09 9.46 -0.78
CA LYS A 64 -0.69 9.07 -1.04
C LYS A 64 0.31 10.10 -0.52
N HIS A 65 0.14 11.36 -0.89
CA HIS A 65 1.02 12.45 -0.45
C HIS A 65 1.02 12.56 1.06
N ILE A 66 -0.16 12.53 1.71
CA ILE A 66 -0.29 12.63 3.16
C ILE A 66 0.42 11.47 3.86
N THR A 67 0.26 10.24 3.36
CA THR A 67 0.92 9.06 3.95
C THR A 67 2.44 9.15 3.82
N ILE A 68 2.95 9.56 2.65
CA ILE A 68 4.39 9.65 2.42
C ILE A 68 4.98 10.87 3.13
N SER A 69 4.35 12.04 3.07
CA SER A 69 4.87 13.26 3.69
C SER A 69 4.92 13.15 5.20
N SER A 70 3.87 12.58 5.82
CA SER A 70 3.84 12.37 7.28
C SER A 70 4.85 11.33 7.77
N ARG A 71 5.36 10.45 6.89
CA ARG A 71 6.25 9.33 7.25
C ARG A 71 7.59 9.33 6.50
N ALA A 72 7.90 10.37 5.72
CA ALA A 72 9.05 10.41 4.83
C ALA A 72 10.39 10.05 5.51
N PRO A 73 10.66 10.46 6.77
CA PRO A 73 11.91 10.07 7.45
C PRO A 73 12.02 8.57 7.75
N PHE A 74 10.89 7.87 7.85
CA PHE A 74 10.79 6.48 8.31
C PHE A 74 10.33 5.52 7.23
N ALA A 75 9.89 6.00 6.07
CA ALA A 75 9.42 5.18 4.97
C ALA A 75 10.58 4.42 4.32
N ARG A 76 10.51 3.08 4.34
CA ARG A 76 11.48 2.18 3.70
C ARG A 76 10.99 1.68 2.34
N TYR A 77 9.68 1.58 2.18
CA TYR A 77 9.05 1.18 0.92
C TYR A 77 7.63 1.76 0.82
N ALA A 78 7.18 2.05 -0.39
CA ALA A 78 5.77 2.34 -0.67
C ALA A 78 5.34 1.68 -1.98
N GLY A 79 4.12 1.18 -2.02
CA GLY A 79 3.57 0.51 -3.19
C GLY A 79 2.06 0.31 -3.12
N GLU A 80 1.55 -0.45 -4.07
CA GLU A 80 0.17 -0.92 -4.11
C GLU A 80 0.14 -2.44 -3.96
N ILE A 81 -0.86 -2.94 -3.24
CA ILE A 81 -1.21 -4.36 -3.13
C ILE A 81 -2.68 -4.55 -3.56
N TRP A 82 -2.96 -5.61 -4.30
CA TRP A 82 -4.32 -6.00 -4.68
C TRP A 82 -4.43 -7.51 -4.86
N TYR A 83 -5.65 -8.04 -4.73
CA TYR A 83 -5.95 -9.43 -5.03
C TYR A 83 -6.39 -9.54 -6.49
N ASN A 84 -5.92 -10.59 -7.18
CA ASN A 84 -6.27 -10.81 -8.58
C ASN A 84 -7.25 -11.98 -8.73
N ARG A 85 -7.83 -12.11 -9.93
CA ARG A 85 -8.81 -13.17 -10.26
C ARG A 85 -8.24 -14.59 -10.20
N ASN A 86 -6.92 -14.75 -10.18
CA ASN A 86 -6.25 -16.05 -10.10
C ASN A 86 -5.99 -16.46 -8.64
N GLY A 87 -6.46 -15.69 -7.67
CA GLY A 87 -6.29 -15.99 -6.26
C GLY A 87 -4.94 -15.56 -5.68
N HIS A 88 -4.24 -14.63 -6.34
CA HIS A 88 -2.91 -14.19 -5.93
C HIS A 88 -2.91 -12.72 -5.47
N PHE A 89 -2.10 -12.43 -4.47
CA PHE A 89 -1.79 -11.05 -4.09
C PHE A 89 -0.69 -10.51 -5.01
N LEU A 90 -0.94 -9.37 -5.63
CA LEU A 90 0.03 -8.68 -6.46
C LEU A 90 0.51 -7.43 -5.75
N VAL A 91 1.82 -7.20 -5.80
CA VAL A 91 2.50 -6.08 -5.15
C VAL A 91 3.33 -5.33 -6.19
N ASN A 92 3.31 -4.00 -6.15
CA ASN A 92 4.20 -3.17 -6.94
C ASN A 92 5.03 -2.22 -6.06
N ASN A 93 5.93 -1.47 -6.69
CA ASN A 93 6.70 -0.38 -6.08
C ASN A 93 6.19 1.00 -6.56
N SER A 94 4.94 1.09 -6.99
CA SER A 94 4.39 2.35 -7.46
C SER A 94 3.34 2.82 -6.49
N SER A 95 3.71 3.79 -5.65
CA SER A 95 2.72 4.57 -4.93
C SER A 95 2.21 5.74 -5.77
N GLY A 96 2.67 5.94 -7.01
CA GLY A 96 2.26 7.02 -7.91
C GLY A 96 2.97 8.36 -7.72
N THR A 97 3.57 8.62 -6.55
CA THR A 97 4.33 9.85 -6.23
C THR A 97 5.74 9.54 -5.73
N TYR A 98 5.95 8.32 -5.24
CA TYR A 98 7.24 7.75 -4.90
C TYR A 98 7.34 6.36 -5.51
N ARG A 99 8.52 6.04 -6.01
CA ARG A 99 8.82 4.72 -6.56
C ARG A 99 10.12 4.22 -5.93
N PRO A 100 10.06 3.36 -4.90
CA PRO A 100 11.24 2.68 -4.43
C PRO A 100 11.92 1.91 -5.57
N PRO A 101 13.25 1.71 -5.53
CA PRO A 101 13.96 0.93 -6.54
C PRO A 101 13.33 -0.46 -6.77
N ASP A 102 13.21 -0.88 -8.02
CA ASP A 102 12.63 -2.18 -8.41
C ASP A 102 13.24 -3.37 -7.66
N ARG A 103 14.54 -3.30 -7.33
CA ARG A 103 15.26 -4.31 -6.53
C ARG A 103 14.64 -4.60 -5.16
N LEU A 104 13.88 -3.66 -4.60
CA LEU A 104 13.24 -3.81 -3.30
C LEU A 104 11.96 -4.64 -3.35
N ILE A 105 11.33 -4.81 -4.52
CA ILE A 105 10.11 -5.62 -4.66
C ILE A 105 10.35 -7.04 -4.12
N LYS A 106 11.48 -7.66 -4.48
CA LYS A 106 11.81 -9.03 -4.02
C LYS A 106 11.88 -9.10 -2.48
N GLN A 107 12.47 -8.09 -1.84
CA GLN A 107 12.56 -8.03 -0.39
C GLN A 107 11.19 -7.88 0.26
N VAL A 108 10.31 -7.07 -0.33
CA VAL A 108 8.91 -6.92 0.13
C VAL A 108 8.13 -8.22 -0.01
N LEU A 109 8.27 -8.93 -1.13
CA LEU A 109 7.61 -10.23 -1.32
C LEU A 109 8.10 -11.25 -0.28
N THR A 110 9.42 -11.31 -0.03
CA THR A 110 9.99 -12.17 1.03
C THR A 110 9.43 -11.80 2.40
N PHE A 111 9.34 -10.51 2.71
CA PHE A 111 8.76 -10.02 3.96
C PHE A 111 7.29 -10.41 4.10
N PHE A 112 6.46 -10.20 3.07
CA PHE A 112 5.04 -10.56 3.11
C PHE A 112 4.83 -12.07 3.20
N HIS A 113 5.65 -12.86 2.51
CA HIS A 113 5.61 -14.32 2.63
C HIS A 113 6.02 -14.78 4.04
N HIS A 114 6.96 -14.10 4.69
CA HIS A 114 7.28 -14.37 6.09
C HIS A 114 6.11 -14.06 7.03
N LEU A 115 5.38 -12.97 6.77
CA LEU A 115 4.20 -12.59 7.56
C LEU A 115 2.98 -13.50 7.30
N SER A 116 2.87 -14.08 6.10
CA SER A 116 1.77 -14.98 5.73
C SER A 116 2.29 -16.10 4.79
N PRO A 117 2.84 -17.20 5.36
CA PRO A 117 3.49 -18.25 4.57
C PRO A 117 2.57 -19.00 3.60
N ASN A 118 1.27 -19.01 3.87
CA ASN A 118 0.28 -19.70 3.05
C ASN A 118 -0.27 -18.84 1.90
N ALA A 119 0.02 -17.53 1.91
CA ALA A 119 -0.41 -16.62 0.86
C ALA A 119 0.60 -16.57 -0.30
N TYR A 120 0.07 -16.54 -1.53
CA TYR A 120 0.88 -16.40 -2.72
C TYR A 120 1.00 -14.93 -3.13
N PHE A 121 2.24 -14.43 -3.19
CA PHE A 121 2.57 -13.05 -3.56
C PHE A 121 3.35 -12.99 -4.89
N GLY A 122 2.91 -12.14 -5.81
CA GLY A 122 3.59 -11.83 -7.06
C GLY A 122 4.03 -10.37 -7.13
N GLY A 123 5.23 -10.11 -7.65
CA GLY A 123 5.75 -8.76 -7.87
C GLY A 123 5.48 -8.26 -9.29
N VAL A 124 4.98 -7.03 -9.41
CA VAL A 124 4.81 -6.33 -10.69
C VAL A 124 5.63 -5.04 -10.66
N SER A 125 6.70 -4.97 -11.46
CA SER A 125 7.35 -3.69 -11.75
C SER A 125 6.81 -3.14 -13.05
N PHE A 126 6.05 -2.04 -12.97
CA PHE A 126 5.71 -1.28 -14.17
C PHE A 126 6.92 -0.43 -14.53
N ARG A 127 7.80 -0.87 -15.45
CA ARG A 127 8.63 0.11 -16.17
C ARG A 127 7.65 0.99 -16.94
N ASN A 128 7.61 2.28 -16.65
CA ASN A 128 6.96 3.19 -17.60
C ASN A 128 7.79 3.06 -18.87
N SER A 129 7.19 2.51 -19.93
CA SER A 129 7.72 2.61 -21.27
C SER A 129 7.93 4.11 -21.52
N THR A 130 9.20 4.50 -21.64
CA THR A 130 9.61 5.82 -22.13
C THR A 130 8.99 6.07 -23.50
#